data_AF-A0A976CP35-F1
#
_entry.id   AF-A0A976CP35-F1
#
_cell.length_a   1.000
_cell.length_b   1.000
_cell.length_c   1.000
_cell.angle_alpha   90.00
_cell.angle_beta   90.00
_cell.angle_gamma   90.00
#
_symmetry.space_group_name_H-M   'P 1'
#
loop_
_entity.id
_entity.type
_entity.pdbx_description
1 polymer ?
#
loop_
_entity_poly.entity_id
_entity_poly.type
_entity_poly.pdbx_seq_one_letter_code
_entity_poly.pdbx_strand_id
1 'polypeptide(L)'
;MSLLQQSRKMIAGLLLVLMLAVTTACAPSISAQKPTNVPVAIGGSQGYYAQLERGNTAAGQDFGQWVTKTAKGLVQDAYVRDNNKLGVVITPQVRPTEVKDLAKSLAQGFHRNFPNQDLSVLVYAPDKKLILTAKYDQQSNQIEYKS
;
A
#
# COMPACT_ATOMS: atom_id res chain seq x y z
N MET A 1 6.74 -7.45 65.56
CA MET A 1 6.91 -6.65 64.33
C MET A 1 6.83 -7.57 63.13
N SER A 2 5.81 -7.43 62.26
CA SER A 2 5.77 -7.86 60.84
C SER A 2 4.32 -8.07 60.32
N LEU A 3 3.41 -7.13 60.57
CA LEU A 3 2.05 -7.15 60.01
C LEU A 3 1.64 -5.78 59.39
N LEU A 4 2.62 -4.89 59.16
CA LEU A 4 2.39 -3.50 58.72
C LEU A 4 3.09 -3.13 57.40
N GLN A 5 3.61 -4.11 56.64
CA GLN A 5 4.28 -3.84 55.35
C GLN A 5 3.53 -4.32 54.10
N GLN A 6 2.36 -4.96 54.25
CA GLN A 6 1.63 -5.57 53.14
C GLN A 6 0.42 -4.76 52.65
N SER A 7 0.25 -3.52 53.12
CA SER A 7 -0.88 -2.65 52.76
C SER A 7 -0.59 -1.60 51.67
N ARG A 8 0.64 -1.54 51.12
CA ARG A 8 1.04 -0.49 50.16
C ARG A 8 0.95 -0.86 48.67
N LYS A 9 0.44 -2.04 48.29
CA LYS A 9 0.37 -2.47 46.88
C LYS A 9 -1.05 -2.71 46.32
N MET A 10 -2.10 -2.33 47.05
CA MET A 10 -3.49 -2.47 46.60
C MET A 10 -4.22 -1.11 46.50
N ILE A 11 -3.56 -0.08 45.92
CA ILE A 11 -4.20 1.24 45.64
C ILE A 11 -4.06 1.63 44.15
N ALA A 12 -3.36 0.84 43.32
CA ALA A 12 -3.14 1.14 41.91
C ALA A 12 -4.15 0.46 40.95
N GLY A 13 -5.37 0.19 41.41
CA GLY A 13 -6.38 -0.57 40.64
C GLY A 13 -7.76 0.08 40.52
N LEU A 14 -7.97 1.28 41.07
CA LEU A 14 -9.32 1.89 41.15
C LEU A 14 -9.45 3.26 40.46
N LEU A 15 -8.68 3.52 39.40
CA LEU A 15 -8.81 4.75 38.59
C LEU A 15 -9.13 4.51 37.10
N LEU A 16 -9.38 3.26 36.69
CA LEU A 16 -9.59 2.92 35.27
C LEU A 16 -11.06 2.74 34.86
N VAL A 17 -12.03 3.24 35.64
CA VAL A 17 -13.47 3.09 35.35
C VAL A 17 -14.17 4.43 35.03
N LEU A 18 -13.46 5.56 35.04
CA LEU A 18 -14.05 6.89 34.83
C LEU A 18 -13.69 7.53 33.48
N MET A 19 -13.87 6.81 32.37
CA MET A 19 -13.83 7.39 31.01
C MET A 19 -14.94 6.81 30.13
N LEU A 20 -16.14 6.64 30.70
CA LEU A 20 -17.32 6.18 29.98
C LEU A 20 -18.40 7.27 29.91
N ALA A 21 -18.05 8.47 29.46
CA ALA A 21 -19.03 9.49 29.07
C ALA A 21 -18.37 10.62 28.29
N VAL A 22 -18.21 10.49 26.96
CA VAL A 22 -18.35 11.65 26.09
C VAL A 22 -19.28 11.31 24.94
N THR A 23 -20.43 11.96 25.02
CA THR A 23 -21.57 12.01 24.14
C THR A 23 -21.19 12.32 22.69
N THR A 24 -21.71 11.52 21.77
CA THR A 24 -21.84 11.88 20.34
C THR A 24 -22.87 13.00 20.19
N ALA A 25 -22.45 14.17 19.69
CA ALA A 25 -23.35 15.21 19.22
C ALA A 25 -22.76 15.93 17.98
N CYS A 26 -23.34 15.60 16.82
CA CYS A 26 -23.61 16.36 15.59
C CYS A 26 -22.70 17.53 15.12
N ALA A 27 -22.09 17.33 13.93
CA ALA A 27 -22.10 18.12 12.66
C ALA A 27 -22.30 19.67 12.63
N PRO A 28 -22.05 20.39 11.49
CA PRO A 28 -21.01 20.28 10.45
C PRO A 28 -20.30 21.64 10.19
N SER A 29 -19.07 21.63 9.64
CA SER A 29 -18.56 22.78 8.86
C SER A 29 -17.36 22.38 8.00
N ILE A 30 -17.62 21.97 6.75
CA ILE A 30 -16.62 22.04 5.70
C ILE A 30 -17.15 22.99 4.64
N SER A 31 -16.44 24.11 4.52
CA SER A 31 -16.62 25.15 3.52
C SER A 31 -16.61 24.56 2.11
N ALA A 32 -17.65 24.87 1.33
CA ALA A 32 -17.68 24.61 -0.10
C ALA A 32 -16.68 25.55 -0.79
N GLN A 33 -15.44 25.09 -0.99
CA GLN A 33 -14.49 25.77 -1.84
C GLN A 33 -14.86 25.47 -3.30
N LYS A 34 -15.44 26.46 -3.95
CA LYS A 34 -15.67 26.61 -5.39
C LYS A 34 -14.60 25.91 -6.25
N PRO A 35 -14.94 25.01 -7.19
CA PRO A 35 -14.00 24.60 -8.23
C PRO A 35 -13.78 25.79 -9.17
N THR A 36 -12.58 26.35 -9.16
CA THR A 36 -12.13 27.27 -10.19
C THR A 36 -11.90 26.47 -11.47
N ASN A 37 -12.72 26.71 -12.50
CA ASN A 37 -12.48 26.27 -13.87
C ASN A 37 -11.04 26.63 -14.29
N VAL A 38 -10.17 25.65 -14.38
CA VAL A 38 -8.92 25.74 -15.15
C VAL A 38 -9.14 25.03 -16.48
N PRO A 39 -8.71 25.61 -17.63
CA PRO A 39 -9.01 25.04 -18.93
C PRO A 39 -8.24 23.73 -19.10
N VAL A 40 -8.97 22.66 -19.41
CA VAL A 40 -8.38 21.41 -19.90
C VAL A 40 -7.78 21.71 -21.26
N ALA A 41 -6.45 21.78 -21.32
CA ALA A 41 -5.71 21.79 -22.57
C ALA A 41 -5.82 20.40 -23.21
N ILE A 42 -6.69 20.29 -24.20
CA ILE A 42 -6.76 19.17 -25.14
C ILE A 42 -5.63 19.37 -26.15
N GLY A 43 -4.64 18.47 -26.16
CA GLY A 43 -3.68 18.37 -27.26
C GLY A 43 -2.25 18.11 -26.81
N GLY A 44 -1.80 16.87 -26.97
CA GLY A 44 -0.40 16.49 -26.86
C GLY A 44 -0.25 15.11 -26.21
N SER A 45 0.36 14.18 -26.93
CA SER A 45 0.68 12.81 -26.56
C SER A 45 1.45 12.71 -25.22
N GLN A 46 0.74 12.86 -24.10
CA GLN A 46 1.31 12.93 -22.75
C GLN A 46 0.37 12.30 -21.72
N GLY A 47 -0.39 11.27 -22.12
CA GLY A 47 -1.36 10.60 -21.27
C GLY A 47 -0.93 9.18 -20.96
N TYR A 48 -0.01 8.96 -20.02
CA TYR A 48 0.11 7.65 -19.36
C TYR A 48 0.51 7.69 -17.87
N TYR A 49 1.14 8.76 -17.35
CA TYR A 49 1.51 8.79 -15.93
C TYR A 49 1.44 10.20 -15.33
N ALA A 50 0.23 10.73 -15.17
CA ALA A 50 -0.03 11.74 -14.16
C ALA A 50 -0.06 11.02 -12.81
N GLN A 51 1.05 11.05 -12.06
CA GLN A 51 1.15 10.61 -10.66
C GLN A 51 0.75 9.13 -10.46
N LEU A 52 1.73 8.20 -10.36
CA LEU A 52 1.51 6.78 -10.07
C LEU A 52 0.29 6.65 -9.15
N GLU A 53 -0.78 6.05 -9.69
CA GLU A 53 -2.10 6.13 -9.08
C GLU A 53 -1.98 5.61 -7.64
N ARG A 54 -2.04 6.53 -6.68
CA ARG A 54 -1.85 6.18 -5.26
C ARG A 54 -2.89 5.12 -4.93
N GLY A 55 -2.50 4.08 -4.17
CA GLY A 55 -3.38 2.95 -3.92
C GLY A 55 -4.77 3.39 -3.44
N ASN A 56 -5.82 2.74 -3.95
CA ASN A 56 -7.21 3.17 -3.75
C ASN A 56 -7.91 2.47 -2.58
N THR A 57 -7.21 1.58 -1.87
CA THR A 57 -7.70 0.89 -0.67
C THR A 57 -6.67 0.97 0.45
N ALA A 58 -7.12 0.86 1.70
CA ALA A 58 -6.22 0.83 2.87
C ALA A 58 -5.26 -0.36 2.81
N ALA A 59 -5.77 -1.57 2.53
CA ALA A 59 -4.95 -2.77 2.38
C ALA A 59 -3.92 -2.64 1.25
N GLY A 60 -4.29 -2.00 0.14
CA GLY A 60 -3.38 -1.73 -0.96
C GLY A 60 -2.28 -0.74 -0.61
N GLN A 61 -2.62 0.31 0.13
CA GLN A 61 -1.66 1.27 0.65
C GLN A 61 -0.67 0.61 1.61
N ASP A 62 -1.16 -0.18 2.56
CA ASP A 62 -0.33 -0.90 3.53
C ASP A 62 0.62 -1.88 2.84
N PHE A 63 0.12 -2.64 1.86
CA PHE A 63 0.94 -3.55 1.09
C PHE A 63 2.00 -2.83 0.23
N GLY A 64 1.64 -1.72 -0.43
CA GLY A 64 2.59 -0.90 -1.18
C GLY A 64 3.73 -0.38 -0.30
N GLN A 65 3.40 0.16 0.88
CA GLN A 65 4.41 0.59 1.86
C GLN A 65 5.28 -0.57 2.34
N TRP A 66 4.66 -1.73 2.61
CA TRP A 66 5.36 -2.93 3.01
C TRP A 66 6.35 -3.40 1.95
N VAL A 67 5.97 -3.40 0.67
CA VAL A 67 6.86 -3.76 -0.46
C VAL A 67 8.07 -2.85 -0.49
N THR A 68 7.87 -1.52 -0.49
CA THR A 68 8.98 -0.55 -0.53
C THR A 68 9.94 -0.74 0.65
N LYS A 69 9.41 -0.99 1.86
CA LYS A 69 10.21 -1.23 3.06
C LYS A 69 10.97 -2.58 3.01
N THR A 70 10.33 -3.63 2.52
CA THR A 70 10.85 -5.00 2.56
C THR A 70 11.82 -5.29 1.44
N ALA A 71 11.70 -4.61 0.31
CA ALA A 71 12.60 -4.75 -0.84
C ALA A 71 14.01 -4.18 -0.61
N LYS A 72 14.32 -3.65 0.58
CA LYS A 72 15.66 -3.19 1.00
C LYS A 72 16.36 -2.26 -0.02
N GLY A 73 15.61 -1.37 -0.65
CA GLY A 73 16.16 -0.42 -1.63
C GLY A 73 16.20 -0.91 -3.08
N LEU A 74 15.71 -2.10 -3.39
CA LEU A 74 15.50 -2.56 -4.77
C LEU A 74 14.25 -1.94 -5.41
N VAL A 75 13.29 -1.52 -4.58
CA VAL A 75 12.06 -0.85 -4.99
C VAL A 75 12.09 0.58 -4.50
N GLN A 76 11.91 1.53 -5.42
CA GLN A 76 11.84 2.95 -5.16
C GLN A 76 10.45 3.39 -4.70
N ASP A 77 9.42 2.82 -5.32
CA ASP A 77 8.02 3.14 -5.05
C ASP A 77 7.14 1.95 -5.41
N ALA A 78 6.01 1.82 -4.71
CA ALA A 78 5.04 0.77 -4.95
C ALA A 78 3.62 1.23 -4.59
N TYR A 79 2.65 0.81 -5.39
CA TYR A 79 1.24 1.08 -5.16
C TYR A 79 0.41 -0.15 -5.52
N VAL A 80 -0.71 -0.34 -4.82
CA VAL A 80 -1.69 -1.37 -5.16
C VAL A 80 -3.01 -0.71 -5.48
N ARG A 81 -3.60 -1.08 -6.61
CA ARG A 81 -4.91 -0.65 -7.04
C ARG A 81 -5.86 -1.82 -7.16
N ASP A 82 -7.12 -1.57 -6.80
CA ASP A 82 -8.25 -2.49 -6.92
C ASP A 82 -8.03 -3.83 -6.19
N ASN A 83 -7.06 -3.87 -5.27
CA ASN A 83 -6.59 -5.08 -4.57
C ASN A 83 -6.08 -6.20 -5.50
N ASN A 84 -5.86 -5.94 -6.80
CA ASN A 84 -5.42 -6.96 -7.75
C ASN A 84 -4.28 -6.51 -8.69
N LYS A 85 -3.86 -5.24 -8.59
CA LYS A 85 -2.83 -4.67 -9.43
C LYS A 85 -1.76 -4.00 -8.58
N LEU A 86 -0.56 -4.56 -8.57
CA LEU A 86 0.62 -4.01 -7.91
C LEU A 86 1.50 -3.32 -8.96
N GLY A 87 1.71 -2.01 -8.84
CA GLY A 87 2.73 -1.30 -9.61
C GLY A 87 3.97 -1.07 -8.76
N VAL A 88 5.16 -1.34 -9.34
CA VAL A 88 6.45 -1.27 -8.64
C VAL A 88 7.46 -0.54 -9.50
N VAL A 89 8.07 0.51 -8.99
CA VAL A 89 9.21 1.19 -9.62
C VAL A 89 10.49 0.65 -9.00
N ILE A 90 11.35 0.02 -9.81
CA ILE A 90 12.64 -0.50 -9.33
C ILE A 90 13.70 0.60 -9.29
N THR A 91 14.72 0.40 -8.46
CA THR A 91 15.91 1.24 -8.47
C THR A 91 16.92 0.77 -9.53
N PRO A 92 17.91 1.59 -9.91
CA PRO A 92 18.98 1.18 -10.83
C PRO A 92 19.84 0.01 -10.34
N GLN A 93 19.68 -0.42 -9.08
CA GLN A 93 20.42 -1.55 -8.51
C GLN A 93 19.93 -2.90 -9.01
N VAL A 94 18.68 -2.98 -9.47
CA VAL A 94 18.11 -4.21 -10.02
C VAL A 94 18.59 -4.40 -11.45
N ARG A 95 19.32 -5.49 -11.73
CA ARG A 95 19.81 -5.78 -13.08
C ARG A 95 18.66 -6.24 -13.97
N PRO A 96 18.69 -5.96 -15.29
CA PRO A 96 17.64 -6.42 -16.23
C PRO A 96 17.35 -7.92 -16.15
N THR A 97 18.39 -8.74 -15.92
CA THR A 97 18.28 -10.19 -15.79
C THR A 97 17.56 -10.64 -14.51
N GLU A 98 17.51 -9.79 -13.48
CA GLU A 98 16.89 -10.08 -12.17
C GLU A 98 15.44 -9.60 -12.07
N VAL A 99 15.01 -8.72 -13.00
CA VAL A 99 13.66 -8.14 -13.00
C VAL A 99 12.59 -9.23 -12.97
N LYS A 100 12.81 -10.33 -13.70
CA LYS A 100 11.87 -11.46 -13.75
C LYS A 100 11.75 -12.18 -12.40
N ASP A 101 12.86 -12.44 -11.72
CA ASP A 101 12.88 -13.11 -10.42
C ASP A 101 12.30 -12.22 -9.30
N LEU A 102 12.58 -10.92 -9.38
CA LEU A 102 11.95 -9.92 -8.52
C LEU A 102 10.44 -9.90 -8.72
N ALA A 103 9.97 -9.81 -9.97
CA ALA A 103 8.55 -9.81 -10.30
C ALA A 103 7.85 -11.09 -9.83
N LYS A 104 8.50 -12.25 -9.98
CA LYS A 104 8.02 -13.53 -9.45
C LYS A 104 7.81 -13.48 -7.93
N SER A 105 8.81 -13.01 -7.20
CA SER A 105 8.77 -12.90 -5.74
C SER A 105 7.68 -11.92 -5.28
N LEU A 106 7.55 -10.80 -5.97
CA LEU A 106 6.49 -9.81 -5.73
C LEU A 106 5.10 -10.40 -6.00
N ALA A 107 4.91 -11.11 -7.10
CA ALA A 107 3.62 -11.74 -7.43
C ALA A 107 3.22 -12.79 -6.39
N GLN A 108 4.17 -13.59 -5.91
CA GLN A 108 3.93 -14.55 -4.83
C GLN A 108 3.57 -13.87 -3.51
N GLY A 109 4.29 -12.80 -3.13
CA GLY A 109 3.97 -12.01 -1.94
C GLY A 109 2.60 -11.34 -2.05
N PHE A 110 2.27 -10.83 -3.24
CA PHE A 110 1.00 -10.17 -3.52
C PHE A 110 -0.17 -11.16 -3.44
N HIS A 111 -0.01 -12.38 -3.95
CA HIS A 111 -1.00 -13.45 -3.82
C HIS A 111 -1.29 -13.85 -2.38
N ARG A 112 -0.28 -13.85 -1.50
CA ARG A 112 -0.49 -14.14 -0.08
C ARG A 112 -1.35 -13.09 0.62
N ASN A 113 -1.22 -11.82 0.23
CA ASN A 113 -1.97 -10.73 0.84
C ASN A 113 -3.36 -10.52 0.20
N PHE A 114 -3.51 -10.92 -1.06
CA PHE A 114 -4.73 -10.75 -1.85
C PHE A 114 -5.11 -12.07 -2.56
N PRO A 115 -5.55 -13.09 -1.80
CA PRO A 115 -5.79 -14.43 -2.33
C PRO A 115 -7.08 -14.53 -3.16
N ASN A 116 -7.28 -15.68 -3.82
CA ASN A 116 -8.52 -16.07 -4.52
C ASN A 116 -8.92 -15.18 -5.70
N GLN A 117 -7.94 -14.60 -6.39
CA GLN A 117 -8.15 -13.81 -7.59
C GLN A 117 -6.89 -13.77 -8.45
N ASP A 118 -7.05 -13.41 -9.71
CA ASP A 118 -5.94 -13.12 -10.61
C ASP A 118 -5.28 -11.79 -10.23
N LEU A 119 -3.95 -11.76 -10.34
CA LEU A 119 -3.17 -10.60 -9.92
C LEU A 119 -2.22 -10.17 -11.03
N SER A 120 -1.95 -8.86 -11.09
CA SER A 120 -0.98 -8.29 -12.01
C SER A 120 0.08 -7.50 -11.26
N VAL A 121 1.34 -7.79 -11.52
CA VAL A 121 2.50 -7.02 -11.06
C VAL A 121 3.10 -6.30 -12.26
N LEU A 122 3.08 -4.98 -12.23
CA LEU A 122 3.62 -4.10 -13.25
C LEU A 122 4.94 -3.55 -12.72
N VAL A 123 6.03 -3.88 -13.40
CA VAL A 123 7.37 -3.45 -13.01
C VAL A 123 7.84 -2.35 -13.95
N TYR A 124 8.16 -1.20 -13.35
CA TYR A 124 8.63 -0.01 -14.03
C TYR A 124 10.12 0.19 -13.74
N ALA A 125 10.88 0.57 -14.77
CA ALA A 125 12.26 1.04 -14.64
C ALA A 125 12.35 2.34 -13.82
N PRO A 126 13.56 2.78 -13.41
CA PRO A 126 13.74 4.04 -12.68
C PRO A 126 13.22 5.28 -13.41
N ASP A 127 13.19 5.25 -14.75
CA ASP A 127 12.61 6.29 -15.62
C ASP A 127 11.07 6.16 -15.77
N LYS A 128 10.45 5.25 -15.00
CA LYS A 128 9.02 4.93 -14.94
C LYS A 128 8.45 4.29 -16.21
N LYS A 129 9.28 3.77 -17.10
CA LYS A 129 8.80 2.94 -18.22
C LYS A 129 8.45 1.55 -17.75
N LEU A 130 7.30 1.02 -18.17
CA LEU A 130 6.92 -0.37 -17.94
C LEU A 130 7.90 -1.28 -18.68
N ILE A 131 8.53 -2.22 -17.97
CA ILE A 131 9.52 -3.15 -18.53
C ILE A 131 9.13 -4.61 -18.39
N LEU A 132 8.20 -4.91 -17.49
CA LEU A 132 7.69 -6.27 -17.29
C LEU A 132 6.31 -6.22 -16.64
N THR A 133 5.39 -7.03 -17.14
CA THR A 133 4.14 -7.38 -16.48
C THR A 133 4.17 -8.87 -16.13
N ALA A 134 4.04 -9.19 -14.85
CA ALA A 134 3.84 -10.55 -14.37
C ALA A 134 2.38 -10.74 -13.97
N LYS A 135 1.69 -11.69 -14.60
CA LYS A 135 0.29 -12.02 -14.31
C LYS A 135 0.24 -13.34 -13.57
N TYR A 136 -0.26 -13.33 -12.35
CA TYR A 136 -0.55 -14.53 -11.58
C TYR A 136 -1.97 -14.98 -11.92
N ASP A 137 -2.09 -16.20 -12.42
CA ASP A 137 -3.37 -16.86 -12.71
C ASP A 137 -3.76 -17.75 -11.53
N GLN A 138 -4.89 -17.45 -10.89
CA GLN A 138 -5.31 -18.13 -9.67
C GLN A 138 -5.67 -19.59 -9.92
N GLN A 139 -6.21 -19.90 -11.10
CA GLN A 139 -6.69 -21.23 -11.43
C GLN A 139 -5.52 -22.22 -11.63
N SER A 140 -4.47 -21.80 -12.32
CA SER A 140 -3.30 -22.62 -12.66
C SER A 140 -2.13 -22.46 -11.69
N ASN A 141 -2.16 -21.44 -10.82
CA ASN A 141 -1.05 -21.03 -9.96
C ASN A 141 0.26 -20.74 -10.73
N GLN A 142 0.12 -20.32 -11.99
CA GLN A 142 1.25 -19.96 -12.85
C GLN A 142 1.40 -18.45 -12.95
N ILE A 143 2.61 -18.02 -13.29
CA ILE A 143 2.92 -16.62 -13.58
C ILE A 143 3.28 -16.50 -15.06
N GLU A 144 2.45 -15.78 -15.81
CA GLU A 144 2.72 -15.38 -17.19
C GLU A 144 3.51 -14.06 -17.20
N TYR A 145 4.48 -13.94 -18.10
CA TYR A 145 5.31 -12.73 -18.22
C TYR A 145 5.10 -12.08 -19.59
N LYS A 146 4.94 -10.75 -19.59
CA LYS A 146 4.87 -9.91 -20.80
C LYS A 146 5.87 -8.76 -20.65
N SER A 147 6.78 -8.63 -21.60
CA SER A 147 7.83 -7.59 -21.62
C SER A 147 7.62 -6.66 -22.81
#